data_AF-A0A7Y2B444-F1
#
_entry.id   AF-A0A7Y2B444-F1
#
_cell.length_a   1.000
_cell.length_b   1.000
_cell.length_c   1.000
_cell.angle_alpha   90.00
_cell.angle_beta   90.00
_cell.angle_gamma   90.00
#
_symmetry.space_group_name_H-M   'P 1'
#
loop_
_entity.id
_entity.type
_entity.pdbx_description
1 polymer ?
#
loop_
_entity_poly.entity_id
_entity_poly.type
_entity_poly.pdbx_seq_one_letter_code
_entity_poly.pdbx_strand_id
1 'polypeptide(L)' 'MPRKKYKKKFELKPDPMCGNLTVAKFINNLMYGGKKSTA' A
#
# COMPACT_ATOMS: atom_id res chain seq x y z
N MET A 1 -1.59 10.57 13.74
CA MET A 1 -2.79 11.43 13.57
C MET A 1 -2.52 12.72 14.31
N PRO A 2 -2.41 13.86 13.63
CA PRO A 2 -2.24 15.10 14.41
C PRO A 2 -3.01 16.32 13.89
N ARG A 3 -3.52 17.13 14.81
CA ARG A 3 -4.14 18.45 14.56
C ARG A 3 -3.11 19.54 14.16
N LYS A 4 -1.80 19.32 14.30
CA LYS A 4 -0.73 20.34 14.10
C LYS A 4 0.40 19.98 13.12
N LYS A 5 0.57 18.73 12.67
CA LYS A 5 1.66 18.32 11.76
C LYS A 5 1.18 17.35 10.69
N TYR A 6 1.63 17.56 9.44
CA TYR A 6 1.39 16.63 8.34
C TYR A 6 2.30 15.40 8.49
N LYS A 7 1.73 14.20 8.38
CA LYS A 7 2.51 12.95 8.34
C LYS A 7 2.93 12.70 6.89
N LYS A 8 4.23 12.52 6.65
CA LYS A 8 4.73 12.10 5.33
C LYS A 8 4.12 10.73 4.97
N LYS A 9 3.63 10.58 3.75
CA LYS A 9 3.22 9.28 3.22
C LYS A 9 4.47 8.41 3.07
N PHE A 10 4.45 7.19 3.60
CA PHE A 10 5.54 6.24 3.40
C PHE A 10 5.53 5.73 1.96
N GLU A 11 6.72 5.54 1.41
CA GLU A 11 6.88 4.95 0.09
C GLU A 11 6.62 3.45 0.15
N LEU A 12 5.75 2.98 -0.74
CA LEU A 12 5.44 1.56 -0.89
C LEU A 12 6.51 0.93 -1.78
N LYS A 13 6.91 -0.30 -1.47
CA LYS A 13 7.76 -1.07 -2.39
C LYS A 13 6.97 -1.42 -3.65
N PRO A 14 7.59 -1.41 -4.85
CA PRO A 14 6.93 -1.85 -6.07
C PRO A 14 6.49 -3.31 -5.95
N ASP A 15 5.46 -3.66 -6.71
CA ASP A 15 4.96 -5.03 -6.76
C ASP A 15 6.08 -5.98 -7.25
N PRO A 16 6.31 -7.14 -6.60
CA PRO A 16 7.39 -8.04 -7.00
C PRO A 16 7.16 -8.72 -8.36
N MET A 17 5.91 -8.80 -8.84
CA MET A 17 5.57 -9.43 -10.10
C MET A 17 5.58 -8.42 -11.25
N CYS A 18 4.91 -7.28 -11.06
CA CYS A 18 4.74 -6.26 -12.09
C CYS A 18 5.71 -5.07 -11.98
N GLY A 19 6.52 -4.99 -10.92
CA GLY A 19 7.45 -3.88 -10.67
C GLY A 19 6.77 -2.52 -10.50
N ASN A 20 5.44 -2.49 -10.40
CA ASN A 20 4.65 -1.26 -10.52
C ASN A 20 4.06 -0.85 -9.17
N LEU A 21 4.20 0.44 -8.85
CA LEU A 21 3.69 1.04 -7.62
C LEU A 21 2.16 1.19 -7.64
N THR A 22 1.53 1.32 -8.81
CA THR A 22 0.07 1.45 -8.91
C THR A 22 -0.61 0.12 -8.60
N VAL A 23 -0.07 -0.98 -9.11
CA VAL A 23 -0.55 -2.34 -8.84
C VAL A 23 -0.38 -2.70 -7.36
N ALA A 24 0.78 -2.39 -6.78
CA ALA A 24 1.02 -2.61 -5.35
C ALA A 24 0.02 -1.84 -4.46
N LYS A 25 -0.35 -0.60 -4.84
CA LYS A 25 -1.38 0.18 -4.13
C LYS A 25 -2.77 -0.43 -4.29
N PHE A 26 -3.09 -0.95 -5.48
CA PHE A 26 -4.37 -1.58 -5.77
C PHE A 26 -4.56 -2.85 -4.92
N ILE A 27 -3.58 -3.76 -4.93
CA ILE A 27 -3.62 -5.02 -4.16
C ILE A 27 -3.73 -4.71 -2.66
N ASN A 28 -2.97 -3.72 -2.15
CA ASN A 28 -3.04 -3.36 -0.73
C ASN A 28 -4.41 -2.80 -0.31
N ASN A 29 -5.13 -2.13 -1.21
CA ASN A 29 -6.48 -1.63 -0.94
C ASN A 29 -7.54 -2.72 -1.09
N LEU A 30 -7.31 -3.70 -1.97
CA LEU A 30 -8.19 -4.84 -2.18
C LEU A 30 -8.07 -5.88 -1.05
N MET A 31 -6.90 -5.94 -0.40
CA MET A 31 -6.62 -6.84 0.70
C MET A 31 -7.58 -6.66 1.89
N TYR A 32 -8.47 -7.64 2.10
CA TYR A 32 -9.33 -7.70 3.27
C TYR A 32 -8.69 -8.53 4.40
N GLY A 33 -8.74 -8.03 5.63
CA GLY A 33 -8.19 -8.73 6.80
C GLY A 33 -6.67 -8.91 6.81
N GLY A 34 -5.92 -8.12 6.02
CA GLY A 34 -4.46 -8.16 5.99
C GLY A 34 -3.84 -9.37 5.29
N LYS A 35 -4.65 -10.15 4.54
CA LYS A 35 -4.18 -11.35 3.85
C LYS A 35 -3.71 -11.05 2.43
N LYS A 36 -2.40 -10.84 2.28
CA LYS A 36 -1.80 -10.51 0.97
C LYS A 36 -1.83 -11.65 -0.05
N SER A 37 -1.82 -12.91 0.41
CA SER A 37 -1.84 -14.08 -0.48
C SER A 37 -3.21 -14.35 -1.10
N THR A 38 -4.28 -13.82 -0.51
CA THR A 38 -5.68 -14.04 -0.96
C THR A 38 -6.32 -12.76 -1.49
N ALA A 39 -5.56 -11.67 -1.54
CA ALA A 39 -5.95 -10.41 -2.15
C ALA A 39 -5.81 -10.55 -3.66
#